data_AF-A0AAW1GS33-F1
#
_entry.id   AF-A0AAW1GS33-F1
#
_cell.length_a   1.000
_cell.length_b   1.000
_cell.length_c   1.000
_cell.angle_alpha   90.00
_cell.angle_beta   90.00
_cell.angle_gamma   90.00
#
_symmetry.space_group_name_H-M   'P 1'
#
loop_
_entity.id
_entity.type
_entity.pdbx_description
1 polymer ?
#
loop_
_entity_poly.entity_id
_entity_poly.type
_entity_poly.pdbx_seq_one_letter_code
_entity_poly.pdbx_strand_id
1 'polypeptide(L)'
;MPGGRVAQSIIGFGFDIQSNDFKILGLIYTTNRDVLKSDYIYEFHVYSLKADSWKRIKDVPRTYLDFELVYTDSYFNNGVHYWPAYELAEMHRDRIVSFNFSIETFKVFEPPIAAGTAVTWYRLRVGKYKEGLALVVTHGSENLETCFEI
;
A
#
# COMPACT_ATOMS: atom_id res chain seq x y z
N MET A 1 14.53 4.49 -29.57
CA MET A 1 14.49 5.13 -28.24
C MET A 1 14.31 4.02 -27.22
N PRO A 2 15.15 3.89 -26.18
CA PRO A 2 14.99 2.84 -25.18
C PRO A 2 13.70 3.14 -24.39
N GLY A 3 12.77 2.19 -24.39
CA GLY A 3 11.33 2.42 -24.16
C GLY A 3 10.85 2.09 -22.75
N GLY A 4 11.10 2.99 -21.79
CA GLY A 4 10.48 2.93 -20.46
C GLY A 4 8.96 3.09 -20.52
N ARG A 5 8.23 2.47 -19.57
CA ARG A 5 6.79 2.68 -19.38
C ARG A 5 6.58 3.58 -18.17
N VAL A 6 5.66 4.53 -18.30
CA VAL A 6 5.14 5.33 -17.18
C VAL A 6 3.68 4.92 -16.99
N ALA A 7 3.31 4.63 -15.75
CA ALA A 7 1.94 4.28 -15.37
C ALA A 7 1.53 5.08 -14.13
N GLN A 8 0.21 5.26 -13.98
CA GLN A 8 -0.39 6.01 -12.88
C GLN A 8 -1.53 5.21 -12.27
N SER A 9 -1.67 5.32 -10.96
CA SER A 9 -2.59 4.53 -10.14
C SER A 9 -3.13 5.37 -8.99
N ILE A 10 -4.42 5.23 -8.69
CA ILE A 10 -4.98 5.71 -7.43
C ILE A 10 -4.89 4.57 -6.42
N ILE A 11 -4.27 4.87 -5.27
CA ILE A 11 -4.01 3.90 -4.21
C ILE A 11 -4.96 4.08 -3.05
N GLY A 12 -5.22 5.33 -2.66
CA GLY A 12 -6.04 5.64 -1.50
C GLY A 12 -6.95 6.84 -1.71
N PHE A 13 -8.07 6.82 -1.01
CA PHE A 13 -9.01 7.94 -0.92
C PHE A 13 -9.57 8.00 0.49
N GLY A 14 -9.77 9.20 1.03
CA GLY A 14 -10.43 9.36 2.32
C GLY A 14 -10.57 10.80 2.78
N PHE A 15 -11.27 10.96 3.91
CA PHE A 15 -11.52 12.23 4.54
C PHE A 15 -10.55 12.49 5.68
N ASP A 16 -9.77 13.56 5.56
CA ASP A 16 -8.87 14.03 6.61
C ASP A 16 -9.57 15.06 7.49
N ILE A 17 -9.92 14.64 8.70
CA ILE A 17 -10.61 15.48 9.69
C ILE A 17 -9.75 16.68 10.13
N GLN A 18 -8.42 16.57 10.13
CA GLN A 18 -7.55 17.65 10.62
C GLN A 18 -7.52 18.84 9.65
N SER A 19 -7.46 18.57 8.35
CA SER A 19 -7.56 19.62 7.32
C SER A 19 -9.00 19.93 6.89
N ASN A 20 -9.97 19.14 7.35
CA ASN A 20 -11.36 19.14 6.89
C ASN A 20 -11.42 19.06 5.36
N ASP A 21 -10.83 18.00 4.80
CA ASP A 21 -10.61 17.87 3.36
C ASP A 21 -10.70 16.41 2.89
N PHE A 22 -11.21 16.22 1.68
CA PHE A 22 -11.10 14.93 1.00
C PHE A 22 -9.80 14.88 0.22
N LYS A 23 -9.08 13.77 0.38
CA LYS A 23 -7.77 13.60 -0.23
C LYS A 23 -7.67 12.29 -0.99
N ILE A 24 -6.86 12.29 -2.04
CA ILE A 24 -6.55 11.11 -2.86
C ILE A 24 -5.04 10.89 -2.82
N LEU A 25 -4.61 9.67 -2.54
CA LEU A 25 -3.22 9.23 -2.67
C LEU A 25 -3.05 8.56 -4.04
N GLY A 26 -2.26 9.19 -4.91
CA GLY A 26 -1.88 8.70 -6.22
C GLY A 26 -0.43 8.22 -6.25
N LEU A 27 -0.16 7.26 -7.13
CA LEU A 27 1.16 6.73 -7.44
C LEU A 27 1.45 6.91 -8.93
N ILE A 28 2.65 7.40 -9.22
CA ILE A 28 3.25 7.36 -10.54
C ILE A 28 4.44 6.42 -10.46
N TYR A 29 4.55 5.48 -11.38
CA TYR A 29 5.70 4.60 -11.43
C TYR A 29 6.28 4.48 -12.84
N THR A 30 7.61 4.39 -12.90
CA THR A 30 8.35 4.27 -14.14
C THR A 30 9.17 2.99 -14.14
N THR A 31 9.11 2.23 -15.24
CA THR A 31 9.86 0.99 -15.43
C THR A 31 10.88 1.16 -16.55
N ASN A 32 12.11 0.69 -16.36
CA ASN A 32 13.06 0.53 -17.46
C ASN A 32 13.01 -0.91 -17.99
N ARG A 33 12.75 -1.11 -19.29
CA ARG A 33 12.60 -2.47 -19.87
C ARG A 33 13.91 -3.25 -19.93
N ASP A 34 15.06 -2.57 -19.85
CA ASP A 34 16.36 -3.17 -20.14
C ASP A 34 17.07 -3.76 -18.91
N VAL A 35 16.48 -3.67 -17.71
CA VAL A 35 17.10 -4.17 -16.47
C VAL A 35 16.24 -5.28 -15.89
N LEU A 36 16.79 -6.50 -15.85
CA LEU A 36 16.20 -7.71 -15.24
C LEU A 36 16.02 -7.61 -13.71
N LYS A 37 16.13 -6.40 -13.13
CA LYS A 37 15.93 -6.08 -11.72
C LYS A 37 15.22 -4.73 -11.61
N SER A 38 13.95 -4.77 -11.19
CA SER A 38 13.38 -3.96 -10.09
C SER A 38 13.79 -2.48 -9.91
N ASP A 39 14.12 -1.74 -10.97
CA ASP A 39 14.30 -0.28 -10.91
C ASP A 39 12.95 0.43 -11.13
N TYR A 40 11.97 0.11 -10.28
CA TYR A 40 10.75 0.90 -10.21
C TYR A 40 11.04 2.21 -9.49
N ILE A 41 10.85 3.34 -10.18
CA ILE A 41 10.85 4.65 -9.54
C ILE A 41 9.41 4.98 -9.18
N TYR A 42 9.11 4.99 -7.88
CA TYR A 42 7.79 5.32 -7.33
C TYR A 42 7.75 6.79 -6.88
N GLU A 43 6.76 7.53 -7.36
CA GLU A 43 6.46 8.89 -6.92
C GLU A 43 5.02 8.99 -6.41
N PHE A 44 4.88 9.32 -5.13
CA PHE A 44 3.58 9.49 -4.50
C PHE A 44 3.13 10.94 -4.50
N HIS A 45 1.85 11.13 -4.74
CA HIS A 45 1.20 12.44 -4.78
C HIS A 45 -0.09 12.41 -3.97
N VAL A 46 -0.36 13.51 -3.27
CA VAL A 46 -1.66 13.71 -2.60
C VAL A 46 -2.41 14.81 -3.34
N TYR A 47 -3.62 14.50 -3.78
CA TYR A 47 -4.57 15.51 -4.21
C TYR A 47 -5.38 15.98 -3.01
N SER A 48 -5.54 17.30 -2.89
CA SER A 48 -6.45 17.94 -1.94
C SER A 48 -7.65 18.46 -2.71
N LEU A 49 -8.86 18.03 -2.33
CA LEU A 49 -10.08 18.52 -2.96
C LEU A 49 -10.30 20.01 -2.67
N LYS A 50 -10.01 20.42 -1.43
CA LYS A 50 -10.13 21.81 -0.99
C LYS A 50 -9.15 22.75 -1.70
N ALA A 51 -7.93 22.29 -1.96
CA ALA A 51 -6.92 23.08 -2.67
C ALA A 51 -6.92 22.84 -4.19
N ASP A 52 -7.75 21.94 -4.68
CA ASP A 52 -7.87 21.53 -6.08
C ASP A 52 -6.52 21.32 -6.77
N SER A 53 -5.61 20.61 -6.11
CA SER A 53 -4.24 20.44 -6.61
C SER A 53 -3.56 19.19 -6.09
N TRP A 54 -2.66 18.66 -6.91
CA TRP A 54 -1.74 17.58 -6.56
C TRP A 54 -0.47 18.14 -5.94
N LYS A 55 -0.04 17.52 -4.84
CA LYS A 55 1.22 17.80 -4.17
C LYS A 55 2.07 16.54 -4.13
N ARG A 56 3.32 16.63 -4.59
CA ARG A 56 4.28 15.54 -4.50
C ARG A 56 4.72 15.31 -3.05
N ILE A 57 4.72 14.06 -2.62
CA ILE A 57 5.30 13.64 -1.34
C ILE A 57 6.79 13.38 -1.52
N LYS A 58 7.61 14.03 -0.68
CA LYS A 58 9.09 13.94 -0.78
C LYS A 58 9.65 12.78 0.03
N ASP A 59 9.11 12.57 1.23
CA ASP A 59 9.62 11.58 2.19
C ASP A 59 8.92 10.24 2.00
N VAL A 60 9.18 9.62 0.85
CA VAL A 60 8.71 8.26 0.55
C VAL A 60 9.73 7.26 1.11
N PRO A 61 9.29 6.19 1.79
CA PRO A 61 10.19 5.13 2.25
C PRO A 61 11.00 4.60 1.07
N ARG A 62 12.34 4.67 1.17
CA ARG A 62 13.25 4.00 0.24
C ARG A 62 13.16 2.50 0.48
N THR A 63 12.12 1.92 -0.05
CA THR A 63 11.81 0.52 0.12
C THR A 63 11.63 -0.05 -1.27
N TYR A 64 12.16 -1.25 -1.48
CA TYR A 64 11.90 -2.03 -2.68
C TYR A 64 10.47 -2.59 -2.61
N LEU A 65 9.48 -1.79 -2.21
CA LEU A 65 8.11 -2.27 -2.08
C LEU A 65 7.44 -2.26 -3.44
N ASP A 66 6.86 -3.39 -3.78
CA ASP A 66 5.90 -3.47 -4.87
C ASP A 66 4.56 -2.89 -4.39
N PHE A 67 4.19 -1.77 -5.01
CA PHE A 67 2.93 -1.09 -4.76
C PHE A 67 1.88 -1.40 -5.86
N GLU A 68 2.14 -2.31 -6.80
CA GLU A 68 1.20 -2.63 -7.88
C GLU A 68 -0.06 -3.37 -7.40
N LEU A 69 -0.03 -3.99 -6.21
CA LEU A 69 -1.11 -4.83 -5.68
C LEU A 69 -2.14 -4.10 -4.80
N VAL A 70 -2.48 -2.85 -5.10
CA VAL A 70 -3.37 -2.05 -4.22
C VAL A 70 -4.86 -2.36 -4.39
N TYR A 71 -5.24 -3.17 -5.36
CA TYR A 71 -6.65 -3.22 -5.73
C TYR A 71 -7.42 -4.28 -4.94
N THR A 72 -8.24 -3.77 -4.00
CA THR A 72 -9.33 -4.38 -3.20
C THR A 72 -9.00 -4.82 -1.77
N ASP A 73 -7.76 -4.61 -1.30
CA ASP A 73 -7.30 -5.14 0.00
C ASP A 73 -6.91 -4.06 1.03
N SER A 74 -7.25 -2.82 0.75
CA SER A 74 -6.92 -1.66 1.57
C SER A 74 -8.07 -1.20 2.47
N TYR A 75 -7.72 -0.46 3.53
CA TYR A 75 -8.68 0.08 4.47
C TYR A 75 -8.31 1.50 4.88
N PHE A 76 -9.32 2.36 4.98
CA PHE A 76 -9.15 3.74 5.45
C PHE A 76 -9.79 3.89 6.84
N ASN A 77 -9.03 4.42 7.79
CA ASN A 77 -9.49 4.68 9.15
C ASN A 77 -8.92 6.00 9.66
N ASN A 78 -9.79 6.91 10.09
CA ASN A 78 -9.42 8.16 10.79
C ASN A 78 -8.25 8.94 10.15
N GLY A 79 -8.29 9.17 8.84
CA GLY A 79 -7.24 9.91 8.14
C GLY A 79 -6.02 9.08 7.73
N VAL A 80 -6.01 7.77 8.00
CA VAL A 80 -4.91 6.87 7.64
C VAL A 80 -5.40 5.78 6.69
N HIS A 81 -4.70 5.62 5.58
CA HIS A 81 -4.93 4.56 4.61
C HIS A 81 -3.93 3.42 4.84
N TYR A 82 -4.40 2.18 4.84
CA TYR A 82 -3.60 0.97 5.09
C TYR A 82 -3.78 -0.02 3.94
N TRP A 83 -2.69 -0.65 3.50
CA TRP A 83 -2.75 -1.70 2.47
C TRP A 83 -1.56 -2.67 2.57
N PRO A 84 -1.71 -3.92 2.11
CA PRO A 84 -0.60 -4.85 1.98
C PRO A 84 0.35 -4.44 0.85
N ALA A 85 1.65 -4.70 1.02
CA ALA A 85 2.68 -4.55 -0.01
C ALA A 85 3.73 -5.67 0.11
N TYR A 86 4.61 -5.81 -0.88
CA TYR A 86 5.66 -6.83 -0.89
C TYR A 86 7.04 -6.23 -1.03
N GLU A 87 7.98 -6.61 -0.18
CA GLU A 87 9.39 -6.23 -0.34
C GLU A 87 10.03 -7.08 -1.46
N LEU A 88 10.35 -6.45 -2.59
CA LEU A 88 10.98 -7.03 -3.77
C LEU A 88 12.43 -7.49 -3.51
N ALA A 89 13.04 -7.15 -2.38
CA ALA A 89 14.37 -7.61 -2.01
C ALA A 89 14.34 -9.07 -1.50
N GLU A 90 15.24 -9.88 -2.08
CA GLU A 90 15.65 -11.28 -1.82
C GLU A 90 14.65 -12.38 -1.38
N MET A 91 13.43 -12.12 -0.91
CA MET A 91 12.48 -13.19 -0.53
C MET A 91 10.98 -12.82 -0.59
N HIS A 92 10.58 -11.71 -1.24
CA HIS A 92 9.16 -11.30 -1.33
C HIS A 92 8.44 -11.30 0.02
N ARG A 93 8.93 -10.49 0.97
CA ARG A 93 8.34 -10.43 2.31
C ARG A 93 7.11 -9.52 2.34
N ASP A 94 6.03 -10.00 2.94
CA ASP A 94 4.83 -9.20 3.15
C ASP A 94 5.11 -8.01 4.06
N ARG A 95 4.46 -6.90 3.75
CA ARG A 95 4.45 -5.68 4.55
C ARG A 95 3.04 -5.14 4.64
N ILE A 96 2.79 -4.40 5.70
CA ILE A 96 1.65 -3.49 5.75
C ILE A 96 2.19 -2.08 5.62
N VAL A 97 1.66 -1.33 4.67
CA VAL A 97 1.99 0.09 4.49
C VAL A 97 0.82 0.91 4.99
N SER A 98 1.13 2.02 5.65
CA SER A 98 0.14 3.04 5.97
C SER A 98 0.58 4.40 5.47
N PHE A 99 -0.39 5.23 5.09
CA PHE A 99 -0.19 6.64 4.77
C PHE A 99 -1.17 7.50 5.57
N ASN A 100 -0.64 8.42 6.37
CA ASN A 100 -1.44 9.38 7.12
C ASN A 100 -1.64 10.65 6.29
N PHE A 101 -2.89 10.99 5.96
CA PHE A 101 -3.22 12.14 5.13
C PHE A 101 -3.05 13.50 5.83
N SER A 102 -3.11 13.54 7.16
CA SER A 102 -2.99 14.80 7.92
C SER A 102 -1.55 15.29 7.99
N ILE A 103 -0.62 14.37 8.25
CA ILE A 103 0.82 14.68 8.36
C ILE A 103 1.61 14.25 7.13
N GLU A 104 0.95 13.64 6.14
CA GLU A 104 1.53 13.18 4.87
C GLU A 104 2.76 12.25 5.04
N THR A 105 2.70 11.33 6.00
CA THR A 105 3.81 10.39 6.28
C THR A 105 3.44 8.94 6.03
N PHE A 106 4.42 8.18 5.57
CA PHE A 106 4.33 6.74 5.43
C PHE A 106 4.86 6.02 6.69
N LYS A 107 4.29 4.84 6.96
CA LYS A 107 4.88 3.85 7.85
C LYS A 107 4.79 2.47 7.23
N VAL A 108 5.76 1.61 7.53
CA VAL A 108 5.83 0.23 7.07
C VAL A 108 5.95 -0.66 8.29
N PHE A 109 5.15 -1.73 8.33
CA PHE A 109 5.09 -2.67 9.44
C PHE A 109 5.28 -4.10 8.92
N GLU A 110 5.88 -4.94 9.74
CA GLU A 110 5.79 -6.39 9.58
C GLU A 110 4.36 -6.82 9.94
N PRO A 111 3.69 -7.65 9.13
CA PRO A 111 2.42 -8.23 9.54
C PRO A 111 2.62 -9.13 10.79
N PRO A 112 1.59 -9.31 11.64
CA PRO A 112 1.67 -10.18 12.82
C PRO A 112 1.88 -11.67 12.52
N ILE A 113 1.98 -12.04 11.24
CA ILE A 113 2.13 -13.42 10.78
C ILE A 113 3.61 -13.79 10.82
N ALA A 114 4.02 -14.43 11.91
CA ALA A 114 5.22 -15.26 11.96
C ALA A 114 4.80 -16.73 11.92
N ALA A 115 4.41 -17.27 10.77
CA ALA A 115 4.12 -18.69 10.68
C ALA A 115 4.36 -19.23 9.27
N GLY A 116 5.47 -19.94 9.12
CA GLY A 116 5.69 -20.82 7.98
C GLY A 116 4.53 -21.79 7.86
N THR A 117 3.85 -21.77 6.72
CA THR A 117 2.84 -22.78 6.40
C THR A 117 3.05 -23.17 4.95
N ALA A 118 2.97 -24.48 4.71
CA ALA A 118 3.27 -25.17 3.46
C ALA A 118 2.22 -24.91 2.36
N VAL A 119 1.74 -23.67 2.22
CA VAL A 119 0.70 -23.25 1.27
C VAL A 119 1.34 -22.40 0.18
N THR A 120 0.95 -22.64 -1.07
CA THR A 120 1.60 -22.05 -2.26
C THR A 120 1.20 -20.62 -2.55
N TRP A 121 0.06 -20.15 -2.04
CA TRP A 121 -0.37 -18.74 -2.13
C TRP A 121 -1.46 -18.40 -1.10
N TYR A 122 -1.44 -17.14 -0.62
CA TYR A 122 -2.45 -16.55 0.25
C TYR A 122 -2.66 -15.08 -0.13
N ARG A 123 -3.76 -14.49 0.35
CA ARG A 123 -4.11 -13.08 0.13
C ARG A 123 -4.27 -12.35 1.45
N LEU A 124 -3.59 -11.21 1.58
CA LEU A 124 -3.72 -10.31 2.73
C LEU A 124 -4.75 -9.23 2.46
N ARG A 125 -5.55 -8.89 3.47
CA ARG A 125 -6.52 -7.80 3.45
C ARG A 125 -6.48 -7.03 4.76
N VAL A 126 -6.39 -5.71 4.68
CA VAL A 126 -6.57 -4.86 5.87
C VAL A 126 -8.04 -4.47 5.98
N GLY A 127 -8.58 -4.46 7.19
CA GLY A 127 -9.97 -4.11 7.46
C GLY A 127 -10.20 -3.67 8.90
N LYS A 128 -11.47 -3.65 9.30
CA LYS A 128 -11.91 -3.38 10.67
C LYS A 128 -12.53 -4.63 11.28
N TYR A 129 -12.13 -4.95 12.51
CA TYR A 129 -12.79 -5.95 13.33
C TYR A 129 -13.10 -5.34 14.70
N LYS A 130 -14.38 -5.34 15.08
CA LYS A 130 -14.89 -4.59 16.24
C LYS A 130 -14.46 -3.13 16.16
N GLU A 131 -13.68 -2.62 17.11
CA GLU A 131 -13.16 -1.24 17.09
C GLU A 131 -11.67 -1.15 16.70
N GLY A 132 -11.06 -2.27 16.30
CA GLY A 132 -9.65 -2.37 15.94
C GLY A 132 -9.41 -2.51 14.43
N LEU A 133 -8.16 -2.28 14.04
CA LEU A 133 -7.65 -2.64 12.72
C LEU A 133 -7.41 -4.15 12.68
N ALA A 134 -7.71 -4.78 11.55
CA ALA A 134 -7.59 -6.21 11.38
C ALA A 134 -6.85 -6.58 10.09
N LEU A 135 -6.06 -7.64 10.16
CA LEU A 135 -5.47 -8.31 9.01
C LEU A 135 -6.20 -9.63 8.76
N VAL A 136 -6.80 -9.76 7.59
CA VAL A 136 -7.48 -10.97 7.12
C VAL A 136 -6.56 -11.71 6.14
N VAL A 137 -6.35 -13.00 6.38
CA VAL A 137 -5.57 -13.89 5.53
C VAL A 137 -6.50 -14.92 4.91
N THR A 138 -6.56 -14.97 3.59
CA THR A 138 -7.34 -15.96 2.85
C THR A 138 -6.39 -16.95 2.15
N HIS A 139 -6.54 -18.25 2.43
CA HIS A 139 -5.72 -19.30 1.82
C HIS A 139 -6.41 -19.95 0.61
N GLY A 140 -5.65 -20.16 -0.46
CA GLY A 140 -6.17 -20.64 -1.74
C GLY A 140 -6.68 -22.08 -1.79
N SER A 141 -6.26 -22.94 -0.85
CA SER A 141 -6.59 -24.35 -0.89
C SER A 141 -7.86 -24.74 -0.11
N GLU A 142 -8.35 -23.91 0.83
CA GLU A 142 -9.47 -24.32 1.71
C GLU A 142 -10.48 -23.22 2.10
N ASN A 143 -10.47 -22.01 1.49
CA ASN A 143 -11.34 -20.88 1.91
C ASN A 143 -11.27 -20.60 3.43
N LEU A 144 -10.14 -20.92 4.07
CA LEU A 144 -9.90 -20.58 5.46
C LEU A 144 -9.54 -19.09 5.53
N GLU A 145 -10.36 -18.33 6.26
CA GLU A 145 -10.08 -16.94 6.61
C GLU A 145 -9.63 -16.87 8.07
N THR A 146 -8.42 -16.34 8.29
CA THR A 146 -7.92 -16.05 9.64
C THR A 146 -7.82 -14.55 9.83
N CYS A 147 -8.23 -14.04 11.00
CA CYS A 147 -8.27 -12.62 11.31
C CYS A 147 -7.36 -12.34 12.51
N PHE A 148 -6.51 -11.33 12.38
CA PHE A 148 -5.58 -10.87 13.41
C PHE A 148 -5.82 -9.39 13.71
N GLU A 149 -5.80 -9.01 14.99
CA GLU A 149 -5.82 -7.59 15.39
C GLU A 149 -4.40 -7.01 15.22
N ILE A 150 -4.31 -5.79 14.66
CA ILE A 150 -3.04 -5.10 14.37
C ILE A 150 -3.00 -3.66 14.88
#